data_AF-A0A645JL35-F1
#
_entry.id   AF-A0A645JL35-F1
#
_cell.length_a   1.000
_cell.length_b   1.000
_cell.length_c   1.000
_cell.angle_alpha   90.00
_cell.angle_beta   90.00
_cell.angle_gamma   90.00
#
_symmetry.space_group_name_H-M   'P 1'
#
loop_
_entity.id
_entity.type
_entity.pdbx_description
1 polymer ?
#
loop_
_entity_poly.entity_id
_entity_poly.type
_entity_poly.pdbx_seq_one_letter_code
_entity_poly.pdbx_strand_id
1 'polypeptide(L)' 'MNESLERISEKLCFSLESSVPSDVLYAEPTLGGYLCVSQNRNQRESRVNLEALFNATMQHKTAIHNLFKNA' A
#
# COMPACT_ATOMS: atom_id res chain seq x y z
N MET A 1 5.91 13.65 0.29
CA MET A 1 6.52 12.51 -0.41
C MET A 1 6.24 12.73 -1.88
N ASN A 2 7.25 12.69 -2.74
CA ASN A 2 7.06 12.79 -4.18
C ASN A 2 7.96 11.71 -4.81
N GLU A 3 7.35 10.57 -5.13
CA GLU A 3 8.00 9.37 -5.66
C GLU A 3 7.29 8.97 -6.95
N SER A 4 7.99 8.34 -7.89
CA SER A 4 7.35 7.81 -9.10
C SER A 4 6.39 6.67 -8.75
N LEU A 5 5.37 6.48 -9.59
CA LEU A 5 4.41 5.39 -9.42
C LEU A 5 5.10 4.02 -9.46
N GLU A 6 6.13 3.86 -10.30
CA GLU A 6 6.96 2.65 -10.36
C GLU A 6 7.68 2.39 -9.03
N ARG A 7 8.31 3.42 -8.44
CA ARG A 7 9.00 3.26 -7.15
C ARG A 7 8.03 2.92 -6.02
N ILE A 8 6.81 3.46 -6.09
CA ILE A 8 5.74 3.14 -5.14
C ILE A 8 5.29 1.68 -5.30
N SER A 9 5.04 1.21 -6.54
CA SER A 9 4.62 -0.17 -6.78
C SER A 9 5.71 -1.21 -6.49
N GLU A 10 7.00 -0.84 -6.57
CA GLU A 10 8.11 -1.68 -6.10
C GLU A 10 8.09 -1.93 -4.59
N LYS A 11 7.60 -0.97 -3.80
CA LYS A 11 7.64 -1.01 -2.33
C LYS A 11 6.31 -1.37 -1.70
N LEU A 12 5.20 -1.04 -2.35
CA LEU A 12 3.84 -1.26 -1.87
C LEU A 12 3.02 -2.06 -2.87
N CYS A 13 2.22 -2.98 -2.36
CA CYS A 13 1.30 -3.79 -3.14
C CYS A 13 -0.14 -3.39 -2.78
N PHE A 14 -0.92 -3.10 -3.80
CA PHE A 14 -2.34 -2.76 -3.70
C PHE A 14 -3.16 -3.95 -4.19
N SER A 15 -3.99 -4.53 -3.32
CA SER A 15 -4.78 -5.72 -3.67
C SER A 15 -6.22 -5.63 -3.14
N LEU A 16 -7.14 -6.29 -3.87
CA LEU A 16 -8.50 -6.53 -3.40
C LEU A 16 -8.55 -7.92 -2.80
N GLU A 17 -8.82 -8.00 -1.51
CA GLU A 17 -8.83 -9.26 -0.76
C GLU A 17 -10.23 -9.52 -0.18
N SER A 18 -10.66 -10.78 -0.10
CA SER A 18 -11.94 -11.15 0.50
C SER A 18 -11.97 -10.98 2.02
N SER A 19 -10.80 -10.89 2.65
CA SER A 19 -10.61 -10.66 4.08
C SER A 19 -9.33 -9.85 4.32
N VAL A 20 -9.26 -9.13 5.44
CA VAL A 20 -8.11 -8.28 5.76
C VAL A 20 -6.89 -9.13 6.16
N PRO A 21 -5.77 -9.09 5.41
CA PRO A 21 -4.57 -9.85 5.76
C PRO A 21 -3.91 -9.33 7.05
N SER A 22 -3.22 -10.21 7.78
CA SER A 22 -2.57 -9.83 9.06
C SER A 22 -1.36 -8.90 8.90
N ASP A 23 -0.71 -8.87 7.74
CA ASP A 23 0.51 -8.09 7.45
C ASP A 23 0.22 -6.90 6.53
N VAL A 24 -0.97 -6.31 6.67
CA VAL A 24 -1.42 -5.16 5.89
C VAL A 24 -1.05 -3.85 6.59
N LEU A 25 -0.60 -2.86 5.83
CA LEU A 25 -0.36 -1.50 6.32
C LEU A 25 -1.65 -0.70 6.39
N TYR A 26 -2.61 -0.97 5.51
CA TYR A 26 -3.90 -0.30 5.47
C TYR A 26 -4.94 -1.19 4.79
N ALA A 27 -6.16 -1.20 5.30
CA ALA A 27 -7.27 -1.87 4.64
C ALA A 27 -8.55 -1.04 4.80
N GLU A 28 -9.32 -0.94 3.72
CA GLU A 28 -10.65 -0.33 3.75
C GLU A 28 -11.69 -1.22 3.06
N PRO A 29 -12.92 -1.29 3.59
CA PRO A 29 -13.99 -2.02 2.94
C PRO A 29 -14.36 -1.35 1.61
N THR A 30 -14.55 -2.15 0.58
CA THR A 30 -14.97 -1.69 -0.76
C THR A 30 -15.95 -2.69 -1.38
N LEU A 31 -16.47 -2.38 -2.56
CA LEU A 31 -17.32 -3.31 -3.29
C LEU A 31 -16.49 -4.53 -3.71
N GLY A 32 -16.86 -5.71 -3.21
CA GLY A 32 -16.19 -6.97 -3.53
C GLY A 32 -15.07 -7.40 -2.57
N GLY A 33 -14.87 -6.70 -1.44
CA GLY A 33 -13.93 -7.13 -0.40
C GLY A 33 -13.28 -5.95 0.33
N TYR A 34 -11.98 -6.03 0.52
CA TYR A 34 -11.16 -5.01 1.17
C TYR A 34 -10.04 -4.57 0.25
N LEU A 35 -9.95 -3.26 0.01
CA LEU A 35 -8.78 -2.69 -0.65
C LEU A 35 -7.65 -2.59 0.38
N CYS A 36 -6.60 -3.36 0.15
CA CYS A 36 -5.48 -3.54 1.06
C CYS A 36 -4.21 -2.93 0.47
N VAL A 37 -3.41 -2.29 1.33
CA VAL A 37 -2.05 -1.80 1.03
C VAL A 37 -1.09 -2.55 1.93
N SER A 38 -0.15 -3.28 1.33
CA SER A 38 0.86 -4.06 2.05
C SER A 38 2.26 -3.74 1.51
N GLN A 39 3.31 -4.13 2.24
CA GLN A 39 4.66 -4.06 1.68
C GLN A 39 4.79 -5.06 0.53
N ASN A 40 5.41 -4.64 -0.58
CA ASN A 40 5.58 -5.50 -1.74
C ASN A 40 6.79 -6.44 -1.61
N ARG A 41 6.80 -7.31 -0.59
CA ARG A 41 7.92 -8.24 -0.32
C ARG A 41 8.13 -9.27 -1.43
N ASN A 42 7.07 -9.59 -2.17
CA ASN A 42 7.07 -10.61 -3.23
C ASN A 42 7.17 -10.00 -4.64
N GLN A 43 7.41 -8.68 -4.75
CA GLN A 43 7.47 -7.97 -6.04
C GLN A 43 6.26 -8.24 -6.95
N ARG A 44 5.07 -8.33 -6.36
CA ARG A 44 3.81 -8.48 -7.09
C ARG A 44 3.53 -7.21 -7.87
N GLU A 45 3.20 -7.36 -9.15
CA GLU A 45 2.69 -6.24 -9.92
C GLU A 45 1.33 -5.81 -9.35
N SER A 46 1.20 -4.52 -9.08
CA SER A 46 -0.07 -3.92 -8.69
C SER A 46 -0.14 -2.49 -9.20
N ARG A 47 -1.34 -2.05 -9.57
CA ARG A 47 -1.56 -0.65 -9.94
C ARG A 47 -1.66 0.18 -8.67
N VAL A 48 -0.89 1.26 -8.60
CA VAL A 48 -0.96 2.19 -7.47
C VAL A 48 -2.35 2.80 -7.40
N ASN A 49 -2.99 2.65 -6.24
CA ASN A 49 -4.21 3.38 -5.92
C ASN A 49 -3.82 4.62 -5.09
N LEU A 50 -3.99 5.81 -5.66
CA LEU A 50 -3.59 7.07 -5.03
C LEU A 50 -4.40 7.41 -3.77
N GLU A 51 -5.68 7.04 -3.74
CA GLU A 51 -6.55 7.26 -2.58
C GLU A 51 -6.14 6.36 -1.42
N ALA A 52 -6.01 5.05 -1.66
CA ALA A 52 -5.52 4.11 -0.65
C ALA A 52 -4.09 4.42 -0.20
N LEU A 53 -3.21 4.90 -1.10
CA LEU A 53 -1.87 5.36 -0.76
C LEU A 53 -1.93 6.59 0.17
N PHE A 54 -2.78 7.56 -0.15
CA PHE A 54 -2.98 8.74 0.69
C PHE A 54 -3.48 8.34 2.07
N ASN A 55 -4.52 7.51 2.14
CA ASN A 55 -5.10 7.03 3.40
C ASN A 55 -4.08 6.24 4.23
N ALA A 56 -3.37 5.30 3.61
CA ALA A 56 -2.30 4.53 4.27
C ALA A 56 -1.18 5.45 4.79
N THR A 57 -0.83 6.51 4.05
CA THR A 57 0.19 7.48 4.46
C THR A 57 -0.29 8.37 5.60
N MET A 58 -1.56 8.73 5.64
CA MET A 58 -2.14 9.50 6.74
C MET A 58 -2.22 8.67 8.02
N GLN A 59 -2.60 7.40 7.91
CA GLN A 59 -2.74 6.51 9.07
C GLN A 59 -1.40 6.00 9.62
N HIS A 60 -0.44 5.70 8.72
CA HIS A 60 0.86 5.11 9.08
C HIS A 60 2.04 5.94 8.57
N LYS A 61 1.97 7.26 8.77
CA LYS A 61 2.94 8.24 8.26
C LYS A 61 4.39 7.86 8.51
N THR A 62 4.74 7.45 9.73
CA THR A 62 6.12 7.08 10.09
C THR A 62 6.57 5.80 9.37
N ALA A 63 5.72 4.77 9.31
CA ALA A 63 6.06 3.50 8.68
C ALA A 63 6.25 3.65 7.16
N ILE A 64 5.32 4.37 6.50
CA ILE A 64 5.43 4.66 5.07
C ILE A 64 6.66 5.53 4.82
N HIS A 65 6.88 6.59 5.59
CA HIS A 65 8.07 7.43 5.41
C HIS A 65 9.39 6.63 5.56
N ASN A 66 9.46 5.70 6.51
CA ASN A 66 10.64 4.86 6.70
C ASN A 66 10.86 3.88 5.54
N LEU A 67 9.79 3.40 4.91
CA LEU A 67 9.85 2.52 3.74
C LEU A 67 10.59 3.17 2.55
N PHE A 68 10.44 4.49 2.41
CA PHE A 68 11.04 5.27 1.32
C PHE A 68 12.32 6.03 1.72
N LYS A 69 12.70 6.03 3.01
CA LYS A 69 13.92 6.71 3.50
C LYS A 69 15.22 5.93 3.26
N ASN A 70 15.14 4.61 3.12
CA ASN A 70 16.29 3.71 2.93
C ASN A 70 16.37 3.22 1.48
N ALA A 71 16.54 4.16 0.55
CA ALA A 71 16.78 3.90 -0.86
C ALA A 71 18.23 4.23 -1.22
#